data_AF-A0A923TWD5-F1
#
_entry.id   AF-A0A923TWD5-F1
#
_cell.length_a   1.000
_cell.length_b   1.000
_cell.length_c   1.000
_cell.angle_alpha   90.00
_cell.angle_beta   90.00
_cell.angle_gamma   90.00
#
_symmetry.space_group_name_H-M   'P 1'
#
loop_
_entity.id
_entity.type
_entity.pdbx_description
1 polymer ?
#
loop_
_entity_poly.entity_id
_entity_poly.type
_entity_poly.pdbx_seq_one_letter_code
_entity_poly.pdbx_strand_id
1 'polypeptide(L)'
;MTNDSFRSRGQTAVTAVFMASLLTATFLGSKLILVGGMTFSLGLIIFPFTFIALETSTEVYGRGFANHLIRVGIGIQIYVLCLIALGSLLPESPLRSLDGAYGKMFGLAPRMILASVTAYAFSQFVDVSVFLKVGKATHGRHLWLRANAASYVSQAVDTVIFSLVFLGGVLPFSVLIRSASVAYLVKIGVGTLDTPLVYLGRRALRALDRKSGQSSLRVEALRTSIFKQGEDLAAFIVSAVPSRFVSEGMILAITSKIVSLAEGEVISSSGLNKLELIRREADIYLGETLFGVSLTIKHGILIPSAGIDESNSDGEKFILFPKDPYQSAKLLHSALKKAWKLDRLGILITDSHTHPLRRGVTGIGLSHWGFKATRNLVGKRDLFGREVKMTHVNVIDALAVSAVYAMGEVAEQRPLAILNDEGIEFTDSSSAEEISIPREEDLYGSLLFPETKTSRST
;
A
#
# COMPACT_ATOMS: atom_id res chain seq x y z
N MET A 1 -2.84 2.14 -23.04
CA MET A 1 -4.13 2.07 -22.35
C MET A 1 -3.85 2.08 -20.85
N THR A 2 -4.05 3.23 -20.21
CA THR A 2 -3.81 3.43 -18.79
C THR A 2 -4.91 2.71 -18.00
N ASN A 3 -4.49 1.88 -17.06
CA ASN A 3 -5.31 1.06 -16.20
C ASN A 3 -5.98 1.96 -15.14
N ASP A 4 -6.97 2.75 -15.54
CA ASP A 4 -7.68 3.68 -14.64
C ASP A 4 -8.70 2.92 -13.78
N SER A 5 -8.21 2.56 -12.59
CA SER A 5 -8.91 2.47 -11.31
C SER A 5 -10.34 1.91 -11.31
N PHE A 6 -10.48 0.66 -10.88
CA PHE A 6 -11.67 0.27 -10.12
C PHE A 6 -11.65 1.07 -8.81
N ARG A 7 -12.53 2.08 -8.72
CA ARG A 7 -12.68 2.89 -7.50
C ARG A 7 -13.27 2.03 -6.39
N SER A 8 -12.59 1.96 -5.25
CA SER A 8 -13.07 1.19 -4.10
C SER A 8 -14.37 1.80 -3.55
N ARG A 9 -15.18 1.00 -2.84
CA ARG A 9 -16.43 1.50 -2.21
C ARG A 9 -16.18 2.69 -1.29
N GLY A 10 -15.04 2.72 -0.59
CA GLY A 10 -14.63 3.84 0.25
C GLY A 10 -14.35 5.13 -0.54
N GLN A 11 -13.69 5.05 -1.70
CA GLN A 11 -13.44 6.21 -2.57
C GLN A 11 -14.74 6.86 -3.03
N THR A 12 -15.73 6.06 -3.43
CA THR A 12 -17.05 6.56 -3.84
C THR A 12 -17.78 7.20 -2.67
N ALA A 13 -17.82 6.54 -1.51
CA ALA A 13 -18.49 7.06 -0.32
C ALA A 13 -17.90 8.40 0.16
N VAL A 14 -16.57 8.49 0.29
CA VAL A 14 -15.92 9.72 0.73
C VAL A 14 -16.08 10.85 -0.28
N THR A 15 -16.05 10.55 -1.58
CA THR A 15 -16.32 11.55 -2.63
C THR A 15 -17.73 12.08 -2.50
N ALA A 16 -18.73 11.22 -2.31
CA ALA A 16 -20.12 11.63 -2.17
C ALA A 16 -20.32 12.54 -0.94
N VAL A 17 -19.79 12.14 0.22
CA VAL A 17 -19.87 12.95 1.45
C VAL A 17 -19.18 14.30 1.27
N PHE A 18 -17.99 14.31 0.67
CA PHE A 18 -17.24 15.53 0.42
C PHE A 18 -18.00 16.49 -0.50
N MET A 19 -18.46 16.01 -1.66
CA MET A 19 -19.17 16.85 -2.64
C MET A 19 -20.52 17.35 -2.11
N ALA A 20 -21.28 16.49 -1.42
CA ALA A 20 -22.55 16.87 -0.82
C ALA A 20 -22.35 17.95 0.25
N SER A 21 -21.38 17.76 1.14
CA SER A 21 -21.07 18.74 2.20
C SER A 21 -20.58 20.06 1.61
N LEU A 22 -19.69 19.99 0.61
CA LEU A 22 -19.12 21.16 -0.07
C LEU A 22 -20.20 22.00 -0.78
N LEU A 23 -21.11 21.35 -1.50
CA LEU A 23 -22.23 22.03 -2.15
C LEU A 23 -23.21 22.62 -1.12
N THR A 24 -23.59 21.83 -0.12
CA THR A 24 -24.55 22.27 0.91
C THR A 24 -24.01 23.46 1.70
N ALA A 25 -22.70 23.48 1.99
CA ALA A 25 -22.04 24.60 2.68
C ALA A 25 -22.11 25.90 1.86
N THR A 26 -21.98 25.84 0.53
CA THR A 26 -22.12 27.02 -0.34
C THR A 26 -23.51 27.63 -0.26
N PHE A 27 -24.56 26.82 -0.28
CA PHE A 27 -25.94 27.31 -0.25
C PHE A 27 -26.40 27.76 1.13
N LEU A 28 -26.11 26.95 2.16
CA LEU A 28 -26.53 27.24 3.53
C LEU A 28 -25.62 28.27 4.21
N GLY A 29 -24.42 28.52 3.68
CA GLY A 29 -23.46 29.47 4.23
C GLY A 29 -23.94 30.92 4.29
N SER A 30 -24.90 31.30 3.44
CA SER A 30 -25.52 32.64 3.49
C SER A 30 -26.44 32.84 4.70
N LYS A 31 -26.93 31.75 5.32
CA LYS A 31 -27.78 31.83 6.51
C LYS A 31 -26.94 32.10 7.74
N LEU A 32 -27.28 33.16 8.46
CA LEU A 32 -26.68 33.49 9.74
C LEU A 32 -27.47 32.86 10.89
N ILE A 33 -26.76 32.33 11.88
CA ILE A 33 -27.28 31.70 13.09
C ILE A 33 -26.68 32.39 14.32
N LEU A 34 -27.46 32.43 15.42
CA LEU A 34 -27.02 32.97 16.70
C LEU A 34 -26.63 31.82 17.62
N VAL A 35 -25.39 31.81 18.10
CA VAL A 35 -24.88 30.82 19.05
C VAL A 35 -24.12 31.56 20.15
N GLY A 36 -24.59 31.46 21.39
CA GLY A 36 -23.94 32.11 22.54
C GLY A 36 -23.83 33.64 22.43
N GLY A 37 -24.80 34.29 21.78
CA GLY A 37 -24.81 35.75 21.56
C GLY A 37 -23.93 36.24 20.40
N MET A 38 -23.26 35.33 19.69
CA MET A 38 -22.46 35.64 18.50
C MET A 38 -23.12 35.13 17.23
N THR A 39 -23.00 35.89 16.15
CA THR A 39 -23.56 35.55 14.84
C THR A 39 -22.55 34.80 13.99
N PHE A 40 -22.90 33.61 13.52
CA PHE A 40 -22.08 32.77 12.66
C PHE A 40 -22.81 32.40 11.38
N SER A 41 -22.07 32.06 10.34
CA SER A 41 -22.64 31.38 9.17
C SER A 41 -23.01 29.94 9.53
N LEU A 42 -24.16 29.46 9.07
CA LEU A 42 -24.54 28.04 9.16
C LEU A 42 -23.54 27.13 8.45
N GLY A 43 -22.79 27.65 7.46
CA GLY A 43 -21.70 26.93 6.81
C GLY A 43 -20.63 26.43 7.78
N LEU A 44 -20.43 27.11 8.90
CA LEU A 44 -19.48 26.71 9.96
C LEU A 44 -19.77 25.31 10.52
N ILE A 45 -21.03 24.87 10.52
CA ILE A 45 -21.43 23.53 10.99
C ILE A 45 -21.16 22.47 9.92
N ILE A 46 -21.15 22.86 8.64
CA ILE A 46 -21.09 21.93 7.50
C ILE A 46 -19.65 21.72 7.02
N PHE A 47 -18.83 22.77 7.02
CA PHE A 47 -17.42 22.69 6.63
C PHE A 47 -16.61 21.60 7.36
N PRO A 48 -16.79 21.34 8.67
CA PRO A 48 -16.17 20.21 9.38
C PRO A 48 -16.23 18.88 8.62
N PHE A 49 -17.38 18.56 8.04
CA PHE A 49 -17.55 17.31 7.28
C PHE A 49 -16.69 17.28 6.00
N THR A 50 -16.44 18.43 5.38
CA THR A 50 -15.52 18.51 4.22
C THR A 50 -14.07 18.28 4.64
N PHE A 51 -13.63 18.84 5.77
CA PHE A 51 -12.28 18.63 6.31
C PHE A 51 -12.07 17.19 6.73
N ILE A 52 -13.02 16.61 7.49
CA ILE A 52 -12.98 15.21 7.88
C ILE A 52 -12.85 14.34 6.62
N ALA A 53 -13.70 14.53 5.60
CA ALA A 53 -13.64 13.74 4.38
C ALA A 53 -12.30 13.92 3.63
N LEU A 54 -11.79 15.14 3.50
CA LEU A 54 -10.52 15.41 2.82
C LEU A 54 -9.33 14.81 3.57
N GLU A 55 -9.18 15.07 4.86
CA GLU A 55 -8.08 14.56 5.69
C GLU A 55 -8.09 13.03 5.73
N THR A 56 -9.27 12.43 5.91
CA THR A 56 -9.41 10.98 5.91
C THR A 56 -9.07 10.38 4.54
N SER A 57 -9.51 11.01 3.45
CA SER A 57 -9.17 10.56 2.10
C SER A 57 -7.68 10.73 1.79
N THR A 58 -7.04 11.79 2.30
CA THR A 58 -5.60 12.03 2.16
C THR A 58 -4.80 10.98 2.91
N GLU A 59 -5.26 10.58 4.10
CA GLU A 59 -4.64 9.52 4.91
C GLU A 59 -4.77 8.13 4.27
N VAL A 60 -5.93 7.81 3.69
CA VAL A 60 -6.21 6.45 3.17
C VAL A 60 -5.75 6.29 1.72
N TYR A 61 -5.99 7.30 0.86
CA TYR A 61 -5.77 7.23 -0.58
C TYR A 61 -4.61 8.12 -1.08
N GLY A 62 -4.03 8.95 -0.21
CA GLY A 62 -2.87 9.77 -0.52
C GLY A 62 -3.16 10.99 -1.39
N ARG A 63 -2.07 11.70 -1.75
CA ARG A 63 -2.12 13.00 -2.42
C ARG A 63 -2.87 12.99 -3.75
N GLY A 64 -2.69 11.93 -4.55
CA GLY A 64 -3.26 11.86 -5.89
C GLY A 64 -4.79 11.94 -5.87
N PHE A 65 -5.40 11.15 -4.99
CA PHE A 65 -6.85 11.12 -4.81
C PHE A 65 -7.37 12.42 -4.17
N ALA A 66 -6.71 12.91 -3.11
CA ALA A 66 -7.09 14.16 -2.45
C ALA A 66 -7.08 15.36 -3.43
N ASN A 67 -6.02 15.50 -4.24
CA ASN A 67 -5.94 16.54 -5.26
C ASN A 67 -6.97 16.36 -6.38
N HIS A 68 -7.37 15.13 -6.70
CA HIS A 68 -8.47 14.89 -7.64
C HIS A 68 -9.80 15.38 -7.07
N LEU A 69 -10.09 15.03 -5.82
CA LEU A 69 -11.29 15.44 -5.08
C LEU A 69 -11.39 16.97 -4.95
N ILE A 70 -10.28 17.66 -4.65
CA ILE A 70 -10.24 19.13 -4.62
C ILE A 70 -10.57 19.71 -6.01
N ARG A 71 -9.90 19.25 -7.08
CA ARG A 71 -10.11 19.77 -8.46
C ARG A 71 -11.54 19.54 -8.95
N VAL A 72 -12.11 18.37 -8.70
CA VAL A 72 -13.51 18.07 -9.02
C VAL A 72 -14.43 18.99 -8.22
N GLY A 73 -14.17 19.21 -6.93
CA GLY A 73 -14.93 20.13 -6.09
C GLY A 73 -14.90 21.57 -6.61
N ILE A 74 -13.73 22.08 -7.02
CA ILE A 74 -13.60 23.41 -7.66
C ILE A 74 -14.44 23.46 -8.95
N GLY A 75 -14.30 22.46 -9.82
CA GLY A 75 -15.06 22.41 -11.08
C GLY A 75 -16.57 22.38 -10.87
N ILE A 76 -17.05 21.59 -9.90
CA ILE A 76 -18.47 21.52 -9.56
C ILE A 76 -18.98 22.85 -8.99
N GLN A 77 -18.21 23.53 -8.14
CA GLN A 77 -18.60 24.83 -7.59
C GLN A 77 -18.71 25.90 -8.69
N ILE A 78 -17.74 25.94 -9.62
CA ILE A 78 -17.79 26.84 -10.78
C ILE A 78 -19.01 26.54 -11.65
N TYR A 79 -19.26 25.25 -11.94
CA TYR A 79 -20.42 24.84 -12.72
C TYR A 79 -21.75 25.27 -12.07
N VAL A 80 -21.92 25.01 -10.77
CA VAL A 80 -23.12 25.44 -10.02
C VAL A 80 -23.25 26.95 -10.01
N LEU A 81 -22.15 27.70 -9.84
CA LEU A 81 -22.17 29.16 -9.91
C LEU A 81 -22.64 29.66 -11.28
N CYS A 82 -22.15 29.07 -12.38
CA CYS A 82 -22.59 29.41 -13.73
C CYS A 82 -24.09 29.18 -13.92
N LEU A 83 -24.63 28.07 -13.40
CA LEU A 83 -26.07 27.80 -13.47
C LEU A 83 -26.90 28.79 -12.65
N ILE A 84 -26.45 29.13 -11.44
CA ILE A 84 -27.13 30.14 -10.60
C ILE A 84 -27.13 31.49 -11.31
N ALA A 85 -25.99 31.90 -11.86
CA ALA A 85 -25.84 33.15 -12.59
C ALA A 85 -26.72 33.18 -13.84
N LEU A 86 -26.79 32.07 -14.60
CA LEU A 86 -27.70 31.92 -15.73
C LEU A 86 -29.17 32.10 -15.30
N GLY A 87 -29.57 31.48 -14.20
CA GLY A 87 -30.92 31.65 -13.64
C GLY A 87 -31.22 33.10 -13.22
N SER A 88 -30.24 33.86 -12.75
CA SER A 88 -30.39 35.28 -12.41
C SER A 88 -30.51 36.20 -13.63
N LEU A 89 -29.99 35.78 -14.79
CA LEU A 89 -30.01 36.57 -16.03
C LEU A 89 -31.30 36.36 -16.85
N LEU A 90 -31.97 35.22 -16.68
CA LEU A 90 -33.20 34.91 -17.40
C LEU A 90 -34.40 35.63 -16.75
N PRO A 91 -35.35 36.14 -17.56
CA PRO A 91 -36.54 36.82 -17.02
C PRO A 91 -37.46 35.84 -16.28
N GLU A 92 -38.09 36.32 -15.21
CA GLU A 92 -39.10 35.54 -14.50
C GLU A 92 -40.33 35.29 -15.39
N SER A 93 -40.93 34.09 -15.26
CA SER A 93 -42.14 33.75 -16.01
C SER A 93 -43.37 34.46 -15.40
N PRO A 94 -44.28 35.01 -16.23
CA PRO A 94 -45.56 35.54 -15.77
C PRO A 94 -46.47 34.51 -15.08
N LEU A 95 -46.26 33.20 -15.33
CA LEU A 95 -47.06 32.12 -14.75
C LEU A 95 -46.76 31.86 -13.26
N ARG A 96 -45.53 32.19 -12.82
CA ARG A 96 -45.07 32.00 -11.44
C ARG A 96 -43.87 32.90 -11.17
N SER A 97 -44.12 34.12 -10.73
CA SER A 97 -43.07 35.03 -10.25
C SER A 97 -42.59 34.62 -8.87
N LEU A 98 -41.32 34.88 -8.59
CA LEU A 98 -40.71 34.70 -7.27
C LEU A 98 -40.57 36.03 -6.52
N ASP A 99 -41.15 37.12 -7.01
CA ASP A 99 -41.09 38.47 -6.41
C ASP A 99 -39.64 38.90 -6.06
N GLY A 100 -38.67 38.53 -6.90
CA GLY A 100 -37.25 38.79 -6.67
C GLY A 100 -36.63 38.00 -5.51
N ALA A 101 -37.31 37.01 -4.94
CA ALA A 101 -36.76 36.13 -3.90
C ALA A 101 -35.54 35.35 -4.39
N TYR A 102 -35.52 34.96 -5.67
CA TYR A 102 -34.35 34.32 -6.30
C TYR A 102 -33.14 35.26 -6.26
N GLY A 103 -33.32 36.51 -6.66
CA GLY A 103 -32.29 37.55 -6.56
C GLY A 103 -31.90 37.89 -5.12
N LYS A 104 -32.80 37.77 -4.14
CA LYS A 104 -32.44 37.97 -2.71
C LYS A 104 -31.67 36.79 -2.13
N MET A 105 -32.00 35.55 -2.51
CA MET A 105 -31.28 34.35 -2.08
C MET A 105 -29.92 34.22 -2.75
N PHE A 106 -29.81 34.62 -4.03
CA PHE A 106 -28.62 34.43 -4.85
C PHE A 106 -27.89 35.73 -5.26
N GLY A 107 -28.36 36.92 -4.89
CA GLY A 107 -27.83 38.21 -5.39
C GLY A 107 -26.60 38.74 -4.67
N LEU A 108 -26.40 38.44 -3.38
CA LEU A 108 -25.10 38.60 -2.70
C LEU A 108 -24.15 37.44 -3.02
N ALA A 109 -24.66 36.40 -3.67
CA ALA A 109 -23.96 35.14 -3.86
C ALA A 109 -22.76 35.22 -4.82
N PRO A 110 -22.70 36.03 -5.90
CA PRO A 110 -21.55 35.98 -6.80
C PRO A 110 -20.24 36.33 -6.10
N ARG A 111 -20.24 37.39 -5.27
CA ARG A 111 -19.05 37.81 -4.52
C ARG A 111 -18.72 36.86 -3.37
N MET A 112 -19.72 36.40 -2.63
CA MET A 112 -19.54 35.43 -1.54
C MET A 112 -19.04 34.08 -2.06
N ILE A 113 -19.64 33.56 -3.13
CA ILE A 113 -19.24 32.31 -3.79
C ILE A 113 -17.85 32.46 -4.39
N LEU A 114 -17.53 33.57 -5.07
CA LEU A 114 -16.18 33.81 -5.60
C LEU A 114 -15.13 33.80 -4.48
N ALA A 115 -15.42 34.45 -3.35
CA ALA A 115 -14.56 34.42 -2.18
C ALA A 115 -14.40 33.00 -1.62
N SER A 116 -15.50 32.26 -1.45
CA SER A 116 -15.51 30.87 -0.97
C SER A 116 -14.72 29.93 -1.89
N VAL A 117 -14.94 29.98 -3.20
CA VAL A 117 -14.26 29.14 -4.19
C VAL A 117 -12.77 29.45 -4.23
N THR A 118 -12.40 30.72 -4.19
CA THR A 118 -10.98 31.13 -4.19
C THR A 118 -10.30 30.69 -2.90
N ALA A 119 -10.90 30.98 -1.74
CA ALA A 119 -10.36 30.58 -0.44
C ALA A 119 -10.21 29.05 -0.34
N TYR A 120 -11.24 28.30 -0.72
CA TYR A 120 -11.24 26.84 -0.79
C TYR A 120 -10.15 26.32 -1.74
N ALA A 121 -10.04 26.86 -2.96
CA ALA A 121 -9.07 26.36 -3.94
C ALA A 121 -7.64 26.41 -3.39
N PHE A 122 -7.24 27.51 -2.75
CA PHE A 122 -5.90 27.63 -2.17
C PHE A 122 -5.76 26.88 -0.84
N SER A 123 -6.73 27.00 0.07
CA SER A 123 -6.64 26.43 1.41
C SER A 123 -6.57 24.90 1.39
N GLN A 124 -7.34 24.23 0.54
CA GLN A 124 -7.36 22.76 0.51
C GLN A 124 -6.05 22.16 -0.05
N PHE A 125 -5.40 22.81 -1.03
CA PHE A 125 -4.08 22.35 -1.49
C PHE A 125 -2.99 22.55 -0.43
N VAL A 126 -3.08 23.64 0.33
CA VAL A 126 -2.22 23.88 1.50
C VAL A 126 -2.46 22.80 2.55
N ASP A 127 -3.72 22.47 2.84
CA ASP A 127 -4.13 21.44 3.78
C ASP A 127 -3.44 20.09 3.49
N VAL A 128 -3.67 19.55 2.29
CA VAL A 128 -3.07 18.28 1.83
C VAL A 128 -1.54 18.34 1.89
N SER A 129 -0.94 19.48 1.52
CA SER A 129 0.51 19.63 1.52
C SER A 129 1.10 19.64 2.93
N VAL A 130 0.47 20.33 3.88
CA VAL A 130 0.88 20.38 5.28
C VAL A 130 0.64 19.02 5.94
N PHE A 131 -0.51 18.40 5.72
CA PHE A 131 -0.85 17.07 6.25
C PHE A 131 0.22 16.04 5.90
N LEU A 132 0.62 15.98 4.63
CA LEU A 132 1.65 15.06 4.15
C LEU A 132 3.06 15.43 4.63
N LYS A 133 3.39 16.72 4.75
CA LYS A 133 4.69 17.17 5.27
C LYS A 133 4.84 16.80 6.75
N VAL A 134 3.84 17.07 7.58
CA VAL A 134 3.85 16.71 9.01
C VAL A 134 3.86 15.19 9.15
N GLY A 135 3.05 14.47 8.36
CA GLY A 135 3.08 13.00 8.36
C GLY A 135 4.44 12.41 7.98
N LYS A 136 5.18 13.02 7.05
CA LYS A 136 6.56 12.62 6.74
C LYS A 136 7.52 12.91 7.89
N ALA A 137 7.43 14.10 8.48
CA ALA A 137 8.27 14.53 9.61
C ALA A 137 8.04 13.67 10.87
N THR A 138 6.84 13.13 11.06
CA THR A 138 6.51 12.25 12.19
C THR A 138 6.66 10.75 11.87
N HIS A 139 7.26 10.38 10.74
CA HIS A 139 7.37 8.97 10.29
C HIS A 139 6.02 8.24 10.27
N GLY A 140 4.94 8.93 9.90
CA GLY A 140 3.58 8.39 9.87
C GLY A 140 2.91 8.24 11.24
N ARG A 141 3.58 8.62 12.33
CA ARG A 141 3.02 8.60 13.69
C ARG A 141 2.17 9.85 13.95
N HIS A 142 1.24 9.76 14.90
CA HIS A 142 0.38 10.85 15.38
C HIS A 142 -0.53 11.48 14.30
N LEU A 143 -1.60 10.75 13.92
CA LEU A 143 -2.63 11.27 12.99
C LEU A 143 -3.25 12.59 13.47
N TRP A 144 -3.54 12.71 14.78
CA TRP A 144 -4.08 13.95 15.36
C TRP A 144 -3.21 15.18 15.07
N LEU A 145 -1.87 15.03 15.12
CA LEU A 145 -0.96 16.16 14.98
C LEU A 145 -0.96 16.70 13.55
N ARG A 146 -0.88 15.80 12.56
CA ARG A 146 -0.91 16.21 11.14
C ARG A 146 -2.28 16.71 10.69
N ALA A 147 -3.37 16.15 11.22
CA ALA A 147 -4.73 16.64 10.97
C ALA A 147 -4.90 18.08 11.47
N ASN A 148 -4.63 18.31 12.76
CA ASN A 148 -4.74 19.64 13.35
C ASN A 148 -3.78 20.65 12.71
N ALA A 149 -2.52 20.28 12.46
CA ALA A 149 -1.56 21.19 11.81
C ALA A 149 -1.99 21.58 10.40
N ALA A 150 -2.54 20.63 9.61
CA ALA A 150 -3.07 20.91 8.28
C ALA A 150 -4.27 21.86 8.37
N SER A 151 -5.26 21.52 9.19
CA SER A 151 -6.45 22.32 9.44
C SER A 151 -6.11 23.74 9.91
N TYR A 152 -5.20 23.93 10.86
CA TYR A 152 -4.89 25.27 11.36
C TYR A 152 -4.24 26.15 10.28
N VAL A 153 -3.27 25.62 9.55
CA VAL A 153 -2.59 26.38 8.49
C VAL A 153 -3.53 26.65 7.32
N SER A 154 -4.32 25.65 6.89
CA SER A 154 -5.28 25.80 5.81
C SER A 154 -6.40 26.79 6.16
N GLN A 155 -6.93 26.74 7.40
CA GLN A 155 -7.96 27.66 7.87
C GLN A 155 -7.47 29.10 8.01
N ALA A 156 -6.19 29.32 8.33
CA ALA A 156 -5.61 30.66 8.34
C ALA A 156 -5.62 31.25 6.92
N VAL A 157 -5.13 30.47 5.95
CA VAL A 157 -5.11 30.86 4.53
C VAL A 157 -6.53 31.10 4.01
N ASP A 158 -7.46 30.20 4.31
CA ASP A 158 -8.88 30.32 3.93
C ASP A 158 -9.48 31.61 4.47
N THR A 159 -9.32 31.87 5.77
CA THR A 159 -9.95 33.01 6.44
C THR A 159 -9.39 34.34 5.95
N VAL A 160 -8.09 34.42 5.66
CA VAL A 160 -7.46 35.61 5.08
C VAL A 160 -7.99 35.87 3.67
N ILE A 161 -7.94 34.86 2.78
CA ILE A 161 -8.41 35.00 1.39
C ILE A 161 -9.89 35.35 1.36
N PHE A 162 -10.71 34.61 2.11
CA PHE A 162 -12.15 34.83 2.17
C PHE A 162 -12.49 36.25 2.66
N SER A 163 -11.87 36.69 3.76
CA SER A 163 -12.15 38.01 4.34
C SER A 163 -11.74 39.15 3.38
N LEU A 164 -10.60 39.02 2.70
CA LEU A 164 -10.14 40.02 1.74
C LEU A 164 -11.03 40.09 0.50
N VAL A 165 -11.40 38.95 -0.09
CA VAL A 165 -12.21 38.92 -1.32
C VAL A 165 -13.67 39.30 -1.03
N PHE A 166 -14.24 38.78 0.05
CA PHE A 166 -15.65 39.03 0.39
C PHE A 166 -15.88 40.40 1.02
N LEU A 167 -15.08 40.77 2.04
CA LEU A 167 -15.32 41.96 2.87
C LEU A 167 -14.37 43.13 2.56
N GLY A 168 -13.31 42.91 1.77
CA GLY A 168 -12.36 43.96 1.39
C GLY A 168 -13.04 45.09 0.64
N GLY A 169 -12.87 46.32 1.12
CA GLY A 169 -13.53 47.51 0.54
C GLY A 169 -15.03 47.65 0.87
N VAL A 170 -15.62 46.73 1.65
CA VAL A 170 -16.99 46.84 2.18
C VAL A 170 -16.97 47.24 3.65
N LEU A 171 -16.08 46.62 4.44
CA LEU A 171 -15.95 46.90 5.87
C LEU A 171 -14.64 47.64 6.19
N PRO A 172 -14.62 48.46 7.26
CA PRO A 172 -13.39 49.04 7.78
C PRO A 172 -12.36 47.94 8.13
N PHE A 173 -11.09 48.21 7.87
CA PHE A 173 -9.99 47.23 8.05
C PHE A 173 -9.91 46.66 9.47
N SER A 174 -10.16 47.49 10.49
CA SER A 174 -10.19 47.07 11.90
C SER A 174 -11.31 46.07 12.19
N VAL A 175 -12.49 46.26 11.59
CA VAL A 175 -13.63 45.35 11.73
C VAL A 175 -13.36 44.04 11.00
N LEU A 176 -12.75 44.11 9.81
CA LEU A 176 -12.38 42.95 9.00
C LEU A 176 -11.43 42.03 9.78
N ILE A 177 -10.34 42.58 10.34
CA ILE A 177 -9.39 41.81 11.15
C ILE A 177 -10.10 41.17 12.35
N ARG A 178 -10.89 41.94 13.10
CA ARG A 178 -11.61 41.42 14.27
C ARG A 178 -12.52 40.26 13.90
N SER A 179 -13.30 40.38 12.82
CA SER A 179 -14.18 39.31 12.34
C SER A 179 -13.41 38.08 11.86
N ALA A 180 -12.29 38.28 11.15
CA ALA A 180 -11.43 37.21 10.66
C ALA A 180 -10.79 36.43 11.82
N SER A 181 -10.28 37.14 12.84
CA SER A 181 -9.70 36.52 14.03
C SER A 181 -10.71 35.67 14.81
N VAL A 182 -11.92 36.18 15.03
CA VAL A 182 -12.98 35.43 15.71
C VAL A 182 -13.37 34.19 14.91
N ALA A 183 -13.56 34.33 13.59
CA ALA A 183 -13.90 33.21 12.72
C ALA A 183 -12.80 32.13 12.72
N TYR A 184 -11.52 32.55 12.67
CA TYR A 184 -10.39 31.63 12.69
C TYR A 184 -10.28 30.86 14.01
N LEU A 185 -10.46 31.52 15.15
CA LEU A 185 -10.42 30.86 16.47
C LEU A 185 -11.51 29.80 16.60
N VAL A 186 -12.73 30.10 16.12
CA VAL A 186 -13.82 29.12 16.14
C VAL A 186 -13.52 27.94 15.22
N LYS A 187 -12.96 28.19 14.02
CA LYS A 187 -12.54 27.13 13.09
C LYS A 187 -11.45 26.23 13.67
N ILE A 188 -10.47 26.78 14.39
CA ILE A 188 -9.47 25.99 15.13
C ILE A 188 -10.16 25.07 16.13
N GLY A 189 -11.05 25.63 16.97
CA GLY A 189 -11.74 24.85 18.00
C GLY A 189 -12.54 23.69 17.41
N VAL A 190 -13.24 23.93 16.31
CA VAL A 190 -13.98 22.88 15.60
C VAL A 190 -13.03 21.83 15.00
N GLY A 191 -11.95 22.24 14.32
CA GLY A 191 -10.96 21.30 13.76
C GLY A 191 -10.31 20.40 14.82
N THR A 192 -10.06 20.92 16.02
CA THR A 192 -9.61 20.09 17.15
C THR A 192 -10.66 19.05 17.57
N LEU A 193 -11.93 19.47 17.67
CA LEU A 193 -13.04 18.60 18.05
C LEU A 193 -13.36 17.53 17.00
N ASP A 194 -13.05 17.78 15.73
CA ASP A 194 -13.26 16.84 14.63
C ASP A 194 -12.24 15.69 14.61
N THR A 195 -11.12 15.82 15.32
CA THR A 195 -10.04 14.83 15.31
C THR A 195 -10.50 13.39 15.59
N PRO A 196 -11.37 13.09 16.58
CA PRO A 196 -11.89 11.73 16.79
C PRO A 196 -12.66 11.19 15.58
N LEU A 197 -13.39 12.05 14.86
CA LEU A 197 -14.14 11.68 13.67
C LEU A 197 -13.21 11.34 12.49
N VAL A 198 -12.04 11.98 12.39
CA VAL A 198 -11.02 11.62 11.40
C VAL A 198 -10.47 10.21 11.64
N TYR A 199 -10.24 9.84 12.91
CA TYR A 199 -9.86 8.46 13.27
C TYR A 199 -10.97 7.45 12.94
N LEU A 200 -12.22 7.79 13.24
CA LEU A 200 -13.38 6.96 12.92
C LEU A 200 -13.54 6.80 11.40
N GLY A 201 -13.44 7.89 10.65
CA GLY A 201 -13.47 7.91 9.20
C GLY A 201 -12.40 7.00 8.60
N ARG A 202 -11.16 7.06 9.11
CA ARG A 202 -10.06 6.20 8.64
C ARG A 202 -10.39 4.73 8.82
N ARG A 203 -10.95 4.37 9.97
CA ARG A 203 -11.37 2.98 10.26
C ARG A 203 -12.54 2.57 9.37
N ALA A 204 -13.52 3.44 9.16
CA ALA A 204 -14.69 3.18 8.33
C ALA A 204 -14.32 3.00 6.85
N LEU A 205 -13.49 3.86 6.27
CA LEU A 205 -13.04 3.74 4.88
C LEU A 205 -12.24 2.46 4.66
N ARG A 206 -11.30 2.14 5.56
CA ARG A 206 -10.57 0.86 5.50
C ARG A 206 -11.50 -0.34 5.62
N ALA A 207 -12.54 -0.27 6.45
CA ALA A 207 -13.53 -1.35 6.57
C ALA A 207 -14.42 -1.50 5.32
N LEU A 208 -14.79 -0.39 4.68
CA LEU A 208 -15.53 -0.39 3.42
C LEU A 208 -14.69 -1.00 2.28
N ASP A 209 -13.41 -0.68 2.25
CA ASP A 209 -12.49 -1.23 1.26
C ASP A 209 -12.19 -2.72 1.51
N ARG A 210 -12.11 -3.16 2.77
CA ARG A 210 -12.03 -4.59 3.15
C ARG A 210 -13.23 -5.41 2.67
N LYS A 211 -14.45 -4.87 2.78
CA LYS A 211 -15.68 -5.55 2.32
C LYS A 211 -15.80 -5.66 0.80
N SER A 212 -14.93 -5.00 0.02
CA SER A 212 -14.90 -5.13 -1.44
C SER A 212 -14.22 -6.41 -1.95
N GLY A 213 -13.63 -7.24 -1.08
CA GLY A 213 -13.09 -8.55 -1.47
C GLY A 213 -11.90 -8.51 -2.44
N GLN A 214 -11.28 -7.35 -2.67
CA GLN A 214 -10.06 -7.24 -3.46
C GLN A 214 -8.86 -7.54 -2.57
N SER A 215 -8.44 -8.81 -2.52
CA SER A 215 -7.07 -9.16 -2.14
C SER A 215 -6.13 -8.65 -3.24
N SER A 216 -5.73 -7.39 -3.16
CA SER A 216 -4.67 -6.89 -4.04
C SER A 216 -3.34 -7.26 -3.40
N LEU A 217 -2.75 -8.40 -3.79
CA LEU A 217 -1.34 -8.64 -3.55
C LEU A 217 -0.56 -7.44 -4.11
N ARG A 218 0.10 -6.68 -3.24
CA ARG A 218 1.00 -5.61 -3.63
C ARG A 218 2.43 -6.09 -3.45
N VAL A 219 3.24 -5.94 -4.50
CA VAL A 219 4.65 -6.32 -4.49
C VAL A 219 5.48 -5.10 -4.85
N GLU A 220 6.46 -4.79 -4.01
CA GLU A 220 7.39 -3.69 -4.25
C GLU A 220 8.83 -4.14 -4.02
N ALA A 221 9.60 -4.22 -5.09
CA ALA A 221 11.02 -4.55 -5.04
C ALA A 221 11.85 -3.32 -4.66
N LEU A 222 12.82 -3.51 -3.76
CA LEU A 222 13.61 -2.44 -3.19
C LEU A 222 15.01 -2.43 -3.78
N ARG A 223 15.41 -1.30 -4.34
CA ARG A 223 16.81 -1.10 -4.76
C ARG A 223 17.69 -0.87 -3.54
N THR A 224 18.79 -1.59 -3.43
CA THR A 224 19.72 -1.53 -2.30
C THR A 224 21.13 -1.15 -2.75
N SER A 225 22.05 -0.93 -1.80
CA SER A 225 23.47 -1.06 -2.08
C SER A 225 23.84 -2.52 -2.37
N ILE A 226 24.99 -2.75 -3.00
CA ILE A 226 25.53 -4.10 -3.19
C ILE A 226 25.89 -4.67 -1.82
N PHE A 227 25.31 -5.82 -1.49
CA PHE A 227 25.62 -6.56 -0.27
C PHE A 227 26.98 -7.24 -0.41
N LYS A 228 27.83 -7.15 0.60
CA LYS A 228 29.16 -7.78 0.58
C LYS A 228 29.19 -9.06 1.43
N GLN A 229 30.05 -9.99 1.03
CA GLN A 229 30.25 -11.24 1.76
C GLN A 229 30.61 -10.96 3.22
N GLY A 230 29.93 -11.65 4.15
CA GLY A 230 30.14 -11.52 5.59
C GLY A 230 29.55 -10.28 6.25
N GLU A 231 28.82 -9.41 5.53
CA GLU A 231 28.04 -8.33 6.15
C GLU A 231 26.89 -8.89 7.01
N ASP A 232 26.47 -8.14 8.03
CA ASP A 232 25.27 -8.48 8.81
C ASP A 232 24.02 -8.23 7.94
N LEU A 233 23.40 -9.31 7.49
CA LEU A 233 22.22 -9.27 6.63
C LEU A 233 21.02 -8.58 7.28
N ALA A 234 20.79 -8.78 8.58
CA ALA A 234 19.66 -8.15 9.27
C ALA A 234 19.89 -6.63 9.37
N ALA A 235 21.09 -6.20 9.73
CA ALA A 235 21.46 -4.78 9.78
C ALA A 235 21.37 -4.13 8.39
N PHE A 236 21.85 -4.82 7.35
CA PHE A 236 21.73 -4.39 5.97
C PHE A 236 20.26 -4.18 5.58
N ILE A 237 19.39 -5.15 5.83
CA ILE A 237 17.96 -5.07 5.53
C ILE A 237 17.30 -3.91 6.27
N VAL A 238 17.58 -3.74 7.56
CA VAL A 238 17.04 -2.62 8.35
C VAL A 238 17.45 -1.27 7.77
N SER A 239 18.66 -1.14 7.26
CA SER A 239 19.13 0.09 6.59
C SER A 239 18.51 0.28 5.20
N ALA A 240 18.30 -0.81 4.48
CA ALA A 240 17.86 -0.82 3.08
C ALA A 240 16.35 -0.66 2.92
N VAL A 241 15.55 -0.98 3.93
CA VAL A 241 14.08 -0.90 3.90
C VAL A 241 13.61 0.44 4.50
N PRO A 242 13.09 1.37 3.67
CA PRO A 242 12.52 2.62 4.19
C PRO A 242 11.35 2.37 5.15
N SER A 243 11.32 3.10 6.27
CA SER A 243 10.29 2.98 7.31
C SER A 243 8.85 3.12 6.82
N ARG A 244 8.61 3.77 5.67
CA ARG A 244 7.27 3.87 5.04
C ARG A 244 6.72 2.54 4.54
N PHE A 245 7.57 1.55 4.29
CA PHE A 245 7.17 0.23 3.80
C PHE A 245 7.05 -0.81 4.91
N VAL A 246 7.64 -0.53 6.07
CA VAL A 246 7.55 -1.37 7.26
C VAL A 246 6.14 -1.27 7.81
N SER A 247 5.38 -2.37 7.77
CA SER A 247 4.00 -2.38 8.24
C SER A 247 3.57 -3.76 8.73
N GLU A 248 2.60 -3.79 9.64
CA GLU A 248 2.01 -5.02 10.15
C GLU A 248 1.42 -5.90 9.05
N GLY A 249 1.79 -7.18 9.06
CA GLY A 249 1.29 -8.16 8.08
C GLY A 249 2.01 -8.09 6.72
N MET A 250 3.23 -7.54 6.68
CA MET A 250 4.08 -7.62 5.50
C MET A 250 4.82 -8.96 5.44
N ILE A 251 5.14 -9.40 4.22
CA ILE A 251 6.14 -10.44 3.95
C ILE A 251 7.34 -9.77 3.29
N LEU A 252 8.54 -10.03 3.79
CA LEU A 252 9.79 -9.65 3.15
C LEU A 252 10.36 -10.85 2.39
N ALA A 253 10.36 -10.75 1.06
CA ALA A 253 11.08 -11.66 0.19
C ALA A 253 12.55 -11.23 0.07
N ILE A 254 13.44 -12.21 0.14
CA ILE A 254 14.90 -12.03 0.16
C ILE A 254 15.50 -13.05 -0.81
N THR A 255 16.30 -12.60 -1.76
CA THR A 255 17.00 -13.54 -2.66
C THR A 255 18.00 -14.42 -1.89
N SER A 256 18.08 -15.70 -2.27
CA SER A 256 19.04 -16.68 -1.74
C SER A 256 20.48 -16.17 -1.80
N LYS A 257 20.83 -15.40 -2.84
CA LYS A 257 22.20 -14.91 -3.08
C LYS A 257 22.76 -14.10 -1.91
N ILE A 258 22.02 -13.12 -1.39
CA ILE A 258 22.50 -12.30 -0.25
C ILE A 258 22.46 -13.08 1.07
N VAL A 259 21.64 -14.13 1.15
CA VAL A 259 21.64 -15.07 2.27
C VAL A 259 22.93 -15.91 2.25
N SER A 260 23.26 -16.53 1.12
CA SER A 260 24.50 -17.29 0.93
C SER A 260 25.75 -16.44 1.20
N LEU A 261 25.78 -15.19 0.70
CA LEU A 261 26.89 -14.27 0.95
C LEU A 261 27.04 -13.93 2.45
N ALA A 262 25.93 -13.83 3.19
CA ALA A 262 25.95 -13.57 4.63
C ALA A 262 26.43 -14.79 5.42
N GLU A 263 26.05 -15.99 4.97
CA GLU A 263 26.49 -17.26 5.55
C GLU A 263 27.94 -17.63 5.19
N GLY A 264 28.52 -16.94 4.20
CA GLY A 264 29.87 -17.23 3.70
C GLY A 264 29.93 -18.41 2.74
N GLU A 265 28.79 -18.83 2.18
CA GLU A 265 28.62 -19.94 1.23
C GLU A 265 29.11 -19.53 -0.17
N VAL A 266 30.43 -19.32 -0.28
CA VAL A 266 31.13 -18.87 -1.49
C VAL A 266 32.45 -19.62 -1.63
N ILE A 267 32.74 -20.12 -2.82
CA ILE A 267 33.99 -20.83 -3.12
C ILE A 267 34.68 -20.21 -4.33
N SER A 268 36.03 -20.21 -4.36
CA SER A 268 36.80 -19.80 -5.55
C SER A 268 36.46 -20.72 -6.72
N SER A 269 36.28 -20.18 -7.93
CA SER A 269 36.09 -21.02 -9.13
C SER A 269 37.41 -21.45 -9.78
N SER A 270 38.53 -20.83 -9.40
CA SER A 270 39.85 -21.11 -9.99
C SER A 270 40.32 -22.54 -9.70
N GLY A 271 40.57 -23.31 -10.76
CA GLY A 271 41.08 -24.68 -10.68
C GLY A 271 40.07 -25.75 -10.23
N LEU A 272 38.79 -25.40 -10.07
CA LEU A 272 37.74 -26.32 -9.61
C LEU A 272 36.92 -26.89 -10.77
N ASN A 273 36.67 -28.20 -10.73
CA ASN A 273 35.74 -28.83 -11.64
C ASN A 273 34.30 -28.59 -11.17
N LYS A 274 33.52 -27.80 -11.93
CA LYS A 274 32.14 -27.46 -11.58
C LYS A 274 31.24 -28.68 -11.41
N LEU A 275 31.42 -29.72 -12.21
CA LEU A 275 30.60 -30.94 -12.11
C LEU A 275 30.87 -31.69 -10.79
N GLU A 276 32.13 -31.73 -10.35
CA GLU A 276 32.51 -32.31 -9.06
C GLU A 276 31.93 -31.50 -7.90
N LEU A 277 31.97 -30.17 -8.00
CA LEU A 277 31.33 -29.27 -7.04
C LEU A 277 29.82 -29.52 -6.96
N ILE A 278 29.12 -29.58 -8.10
CA ILE A 278 27.68 -29.87 -8.14
C ILE A 278 27.36 -31.20 -7.46
N ARG A 279 28.13 -32.27 -7.73
CA ARG A 279 27.92 -33.58 -7.11
C ARG A 279 28.18 -33.58 -5.61
N ARG A 280 29.11 -32.74 -5.14
CA ARG A 280 29.41 -32.59 -3.71
C ARG A 280 28.32 -31.82 -2.98
N GLU A 281 27.78 -30.77 -3.60
CA GLU A 281 26.79 -29.91 -2.97
C GLU A 281 25.35 -30.44 -3.09
N ALA A 282 25.03 -31.21 -4.13
CA ALA A 282 23.70 -31.80 -4.30
C ALA A 282 23.43 -32.89 -3.25
N ASP A 283 22.20 -32.94 -2.72
CA ASP A 283 21.79 -34.06 -1.87
C ASP A 283 21.50 -35.31 -2.72
N ILE A 284 21.01 -35.09 -3.94
CA ILE A 284 20.83 -36.13 -4.97
C ILE A 284 21.23 -35.57 -6.32
N TYR A 285 22.08 -36.29 -7.03
CA TYR A 285 22.46 -36.00 -8.40
C TYR A 285 21.66 -36.88 -9.37
N LEU A 286 20.83 -36.27 -10.22
CA LEU A 286 19.92 -36.97 -11.13
C LEU A 286 20.50 -37.17 -12.54
N GLY A 287 21.68 -36.60 -12.83
CA GLY A 287 22.35 -36.69 -14.12
C GLY A 287 22.44 -35.36 -14.85
N GLU A 288 23.11 -35.37 -16.01
CA GLU A 288 23.17 -34.21 -16.90
C GLU A 288 22.03 -34.27 -17.91
N THR A 289 21.39 -33.11 -18.13
CA THR A 289 20.38 -32.96 -19.16
C THR A 289 21.03 -32.61 -20.50
N LEU A 290 20.22 -32.61 -21.56
CA LEU A 290 20.58 -31.91 -22.80
C LEU A 290 21.00 -30.48 -22.43
N PHE A 291 22.05 -29.96 -23.08
CA PHE A 291 22.68 -28.65 -22.83
C PHE A 291 23.69 -28.55 -21.66
N GLY A 292 24.14 -29.68 -21.09
CA GLY A 292 25.26 -29.67 -20.12
C GLY A 292 24.89 -29.06 -18.76
N VAL A 293 23.61 -29.11 -18.40
CA VAL A 293 23.10 -28.68 -17.09
C VAL A 293 22.88 -29.92 -16.23
N SER A 294 23.37 -29.91 -15.01
CA SER A 294 23.11 -31.01 -14.06
C SER A 294 21.74 -30.84 -13.41
N LEU A 295 20.93 -31.88 -13.40
CA LEU A 295 19.69 -31.91 -12.63
C LEU A 295 19.98 -32.49 -11.24
N THR A 296 19.54 -31.79 -10.20
CA THR A 296 19.85 -32.14 -8.81
C THR A 296 18.67 -31.91 -7.89
N ILE A 297 18.70 -32.52 -6.71
CA ILE A 297 17.82 -32.18 -5.60
C ILE A 297 18.68 -31.62 -4.46
N LYS A 298 18.29 -30.45 -3.96
CA LYS A 298 18.91 -29.78 -2.82
C LYS A 298 17.84 -29.29 -1.86
N HIS A 299 17.94 -29.66 -0.58
CA HIS A 299 16.95 -29.36 0.46
C HIS A 299 15.52 -29.75 0.06
N GLY A 300 15.37 -30.88 -0.64
CA GLY A 300 14.08 -31.36 -1.14
C GLY A 300 13.54 -30.64 -2.38
N ILE A 301 14.27 -29.67 -2.94
CA ILE A 301 13.88 -28.89 -4.12
C ILE A 301 14.60 -29.42 -5.35
N LEU A 302 13.86 -29.70 -6.42
CA LEU A 302 14.42 -30.01 -7.73
C LEU A 302 15.00 -28.73 -8.34
N ILE A 303 16.33 -28.66 -8.48
CA ILE A 303 17.01 -27.45 -8.93
C ILE A 303 18.17 -27.77 -9.90
N PRO A 304 18.45 -26.92 -10.90
CA PRO A 304 19.65 -27.05 -11.73
C PRO A 304 20.94 -26.82 -10.93
N SER A 305 21.96 -27.63 -11.18
CA SER A 305 23.34 -27.44 -10.72
C SER A 305 23.49 -27.18 -9.23
N ALA A 306 22.69 -27.84 -8.38
CA ALA A 306 22.63 -27.66 -6.93
C ALA A 306 22.35 -26.22 -6.46
N GLY A 307 21.78 -25.37 -7.33
CA GLY A 307 21.59 -23.95 -7.04
C GLY A 307 22.88 -23.12 -7.05
N ILE A 308 23.98 -23.68 -7.57
CA ILE A 308 25.25 -22.97 -7.68
C ILE A 308 25.14 -21.89 -8.74
N ASP A 309 25.43 -20.65 -8.35
CA ASP A 309 25.35 -19.48 -9.21
C ASP A 309 26.75 -18.89 -9.50
N GLU A 310 26.94 -18.49 -10.75
CA GLU A 310 28.14 -17.80 -11.29
C GLU A 310 27.89 -16.31 -11.53
N SER A 311 26.63 -15.92 -11.66
CA SER A 311 26.24 -14.57 -12.01
C SER A 311 26.28 -13.67 -10.78
N ASN A 312 26.61 -12.38 -10.98
CA ASN A 312 26.61 -11.38 -9.93
C ASN A 312 27.50 -11.73 -8.70
N SER A 313 28.56 -12.52 -8.89
CA SER A 313 29.65 -12.72 -7.92
C SER A 313 30.78 -11.72 -8.18
N ASP A 314 31.41 -11.24 -7.11
CA ASP A 314 32.63 -10.42 -7.24
C ASP A 314 33.85 -11.35 -7.43
N GLY A 315 34.40 -11.34 -8.65
CA GLY A 315 35.55 -12.16 -9.07
C GLY A 315 35.21 -13.59 -9.52
N GLU A 316 36.25 -14.41 -9.69
CA GLU A 316 36.17 -15.84 -10.03
C GLU A 316 35.71 -16.67 -8.82
N LYS A 317 34.41 -16.59 -8.50
CA LYS A 317 33.79 -17.32 -7.38
C LYS A 317 32.44 -17.92 -7.77
N PHE A 318 32.11 -19.05 -7.16
CA PHE A 318 30.78 -19.63 -7.17
C PHE A 318 30.06 -19.28 -5.87
N ILE A 319 28.80 -18.87 -5.97
CA ILE A 319 27.92 -18.70 -4.81
C ILE A 319 27.15 -20.02 -4.66
N LEU A 320 27.28 -20.65 -3.50
CA LEU A 320 26.59 -21.89 -3.20
C LEU A 320 25.19 -21.60 -2.65
N PHE A 321 24.36 -22.62 -2.60
CA PHE A 321 23.03 -22.54 -2.02
C PHE A 321 23.11 -22.29 -0.50
N PRO A 322 22.15 -21.58 0.13
CA PRO A 322 22.20 -21.37 1.57
C PRO A 322 22.24 -22.70 2.34
N LYS A 323 23.02 -22.72 3.43
CA LYS A 323 23.32 -23.94 4.18
C LYS A 323 22.08 -24.54 4.83
N ASP A 324 21.29 -23.69 5.48
CA ASP A 324 19.97 -24.01 6.01
C ASP A 324 19.06 -22.79 5.80
N PRO A 325 18.40 -22.70 4.63
CA PRO A 325 17.53 -21.56 4.30
C PRO A 325 16.46 -21.35 5.38
N TYR A 326 15.95 -22.43 5.95
CA TYR A 326 14.87 -22.40 6.92
C TYR A 326 15.30 -21.76 8.24
N GLN A 327 16.47 -22.17 8.76
CA GLN A 327 17.05 -21.55 9.94
C GLN A 327 17.40 -20.07 9.70
N SER A 328 17.89 -19.74 8.50
CA SER A 328 18.18 -18.35 8.13
C SER A 328 16.92 -17.49 8.07
N ALA A 329 15.82 -17.99 7.51
CA ALA A 329 14.53 -17.30 7.54
C ALA A 329 14.04 -17.04 8.97
N LYS A 330 14.20 -18.02 9.87
CA LYS A 330 13.84 -17.91 11.30
C LYS A 330 14.67 -16.87 12.04
N LEU A 331 15.99 -16.87 11.85
CA LEU A 331 16.89 -15.90 12.47
C LEU A 331 16.62 -14.48 11.99
N LEU A 332 16.46 -14.29 10.67
CA LEU A 332 16.09 -13.00 10.08
C LEU A 332 14.73 -12.52 10.58
N HIS A 333 13.74 -13.41 10.66
CA HIS A 333 12.43 -13.06 11.20
C HIS A 333 12.55 -12.53 12.63
N SER A 334 13.26 -13.23 13.51
CA SER A 334 13.45 -12.82 14.90
C SER A 334 14.15 -11.45 15.02
N ALA A 335 15.23 -11.26 14.27
CA ALA A 335 16.00 -10.01 14.26
C ALA A 335 15.17 -8.82 13.74
N LEU A 336 14.50 -8.99 12.61
CA LEU A 336 13.72 -7.92 11.96
C LEU A 336 12.43 -7.61 12.70
N LYS A 337 11.73 -8.63 13.23
CA LYS A 337 10.54 -8.47 14.07
C LYS A 337 10.87 -7.61 15.30
N LYS A 338 12.02 -7.86 15.94
CA LYS A 338 12.54 -7.05 17.06
C LYS A 338 12.93 -5.63 16.63
N ALA A 339 13.66 -5.48 15.53
CA ALA A 339 14.15 -4.19 15.06
C ALA A 339 13.01 -3.24 14.67
N TRP A 340 11.98 -3.77 14.00
CA TRP A 340 10.84 -2.99 13.53
C TRP A 340 9.65 -2.94 14.49
N LYS A 341 9.71 -3.71 15.59
CA LYS A 341 8.63 -3.83 16.59
C LYS A 341 7.30 -4.22 15.95
N LEU A 342 7.34 -5.29 15.15
CA LEU A 342 6.17 -5.86 14.50
C LEU A 342 5.69 -7.09 15.27
N ASP A 343 4.39 -7.34 15.26
CA ASP A 343 3.79 -8.58 15.74
C ASP A 343 3.66 -9.59 14.59
N ARG A 344 3.27 -9.13 13.39
CA ARG A 344 3.10 -9.97 12.20
C ARG A 344 4.09 -9.58 11.10
N LEU A 345 5.06 -10.46 10.87
CA LEU A 345 6.07 -10.37 9.83
C LEU A 345 6.24 -11.75 9.21
N GLY A 346 6.34 -11.81 7.89
CA GLY A 346 6.73 -13.01 7.17
C GLY A 346 8.09 -12.82 6.54
N ILE A 347 8.92 -13.86 6.54
CA ILE A 347 10.16 -13.93 5.78
C ILE A 347 10.01 -15.01 4.73
N LEU A 348 10.35 -14.67 3.48
CA LEU A 348 10.36 -15.57 2.35
C LEU A 348 11.75 -15.53 1.73
N ILE A 349 12.46 -16.65 1.68
CA ILE A 349 13.71 -16.75 0.91
C ILE A 349 13.35 -17.29 -0.46
N THR A 350 13.77 -16.58 -1.50
CA THR A 350 13.45 -16.91 -2.89
C THR A 350 14.70 -17.20 -3.71
N ASP A 351 14.56 -18.04 -4.72
CA ASP A 351 15.56 -18.18 -5.77
C ASP A 351 14.90 -18.22 -7.15
N SER A 352 15.72 -18.21 -8.17
CA SER A 352 15.32 -18.35 -9.56
C SER A 352 15.39 -19.82 -10.00
N HIS A 353 14.36 -20.29 -10.69
CA HIS A 353 14.21 -21.69 -11.10
C HIS A 353 13.57 -21.84 -12.49
N THR A 354 13.74 -23.02 -13.09
CA THR A 354 13.25 -23.41 -14.42
C THR A 354 12.24 -24.54 -14.32
N HIS A 355 11.09 -24.40 -14.97
CA HIS A 355 10.05 -25.43 -14.92
C HIS A 355 10.15 -26.42 -16.09
N PRO A 356 9.87 -27.72 -15.88
CA PRO A 356 9.74 -28.68 -16.97
C PRO A 356 8.75 -28.20 -18.04
N LEU A 357 9.11 -28.38 -19.31
CA LEU A 357 8.27 -28.08 -20.47
C LEU A 357 7.87 -26.60 -20.64
N ARG A 358 8.49 -25.67 -19.91
CA ARG A 358 8.28 -24.22 -20.08
C ARG A 358 9.59 -23.47 -20.28
N ARG A 359 9.58 -22.53 -21.21
CA ARG A 359 10.72 -21.63 -21.44
C ARG A 359 10.64 -20.46 -20.45
N GLY A 360 11.79 -20.08 -19.91
CA GLY A 360 11.95 -18.93 -19.01
C GLY A 360 12.28 -19.34 -17.58
N VAL A 361 12.82 -18.39 -16.85
CA VAL A 361 13.14 -18.49 -15.41
C VAL A 361 12.03 -17.79 -14.62
N THR A 362 11.71 -18.33 -13.46
CA THR A 362 10.67 -17.84 -12.55
C THR A 362 11.14 -17.97 -11.11
N GLY A 363 10.51 -17.25 -10.16
CA GLY A 363 10.82 -17.45 -8.75
C GLY A 363 10.33 -18.77 -8.17
N ILE A 364 11.05 -19.28 -7.17
CA ILE A 364 10.68 -20.38 -6.28
C ILE A 364 10.94 -19.98 -4.83
N GLY A 365 10.12 -20.46 -3.89
CA GLY A 365 10.33 -20.26 -2.46
C GLY A 365 11.24 -21.35 -1.89
N LEU A 366 12.42 -20.97 -1.39
CA LEU A 366 13.35 -21.91 -0.74
C LEU A 366 12.92 -22.22 0.70
N SER A 367 12.43 -21.21 1.40
CA SER A 367 11.96 -21.34 2.77
C SER A 367 11.10 -20.17 3.18
N HIS A 368 10.40 -20.33 4.30
CA HIS A 368 9.54 -19.32 4.86
C HIS A 368 9.57 -19.36 6.39
N TRP A 369 9.23 -18.22 7.01
CA TRP A 369 8.96 -18.15 8.44
C TRP A 369 7.95 -17.05 8.75
N GLY A 370 7.05 -17.28 9.71
CA GLY A 370 6.09 -16.26 10.18
C GLY A 370 4.73 -16.29 9.47
N PHE A 371 4.56 -17.14 8.45
CA PHE A 371 3.29 -17.35 7.74
C PHE A 371 3.16 -18.78 7.21
N LYS A 372 1.93 -19.20 6.93
CA LYS A 372 1.62 -20.51 6.34
C LYS A 372 1.98 -20.54 4.85
N ALA A 373 2.85 -21.47 4.46
CA ALA A 373 3.28 -21.64 3.08
C ALA A 373 2.24 -22.31 2.19
N THR A 374 1.27 -23.02 2.77
CA THR A 374 0.19 -23.65 2.02
C THR A 374 -1.18 -23.24 2.56
N ARG A 375 -2.19 -23.29 1.70
CA ARG A 375 -3.59 -23.11 2.08
C ARG A 375 -4.38 -24.36 1.77
N ASN A 376 -4.72 -25.11 2.82
CA ASN A 376 -5.56 -26.29 2.71
C ASN A 376 -7.00 -25.90 2.33
N LEU A 377 -7.49 -26.43 1.21
CA LEU A 377 -8.87 -26.28 0.75
C LEU A 377 -9.70 -27.56 0.91
N VAL A 378 -9.11 -28.66 1.37
CA VAL A 378 -9.80 -29.92 1.63
C VAL A 378 -10.96 -29.69 2.60
N GLY A 379 -12.13 -30.27 2.30
CA GLY A 379 -13.36 -30.09 3.06
C GLY A 379 -14.15 -28.83 2.72
N LYS A 380 -13.57 -27.86 2.00
CA LYS A 380 -14.31 -26.67 1.54
C LYS A 380 -15.20 -27.02 0.35
N ARG A 381 -16.27 -26.22 0.15
CA ARG A 381 -17.19 -26.39 -0.97
C ARG A 381 -16.82 -25.49 -2.15
N ASP A 382 -16.92 -26.03 -3.36
CA ASP A 382 -16.79 -25.27 -4.59
C ASP A 382 -18.07 -24.47 -4.92
N LEU A 383 -18.08 -23.79 -6.07
CA LEU A 383 -19.21 -22.97 -6.54
C LEU A 383 -20.50 -23.77 -6.76
N PHE A 384 -20.42 -25.10 -6.83
CA PHE A 384 -21.56 -26.01 -7.02
C PHE A 384 -21.84 -26.85 -5.77
N GLY A 385 -21.25 -26.48 -4.63
CA GLY A 385 -21.47 -27.14 -3.34
C GLY A 385 -20.71 -28.46 -3.16
N ARG A 386 -19.83 -28.84 -4.09
CA ARG A 386 -19.05 -30.09 -4.02
C ARG A 386 -17.84 -29.91 -3.11
N GLU A 387 -17.54 -30.92 -2.32
CA GLU A 387 -16.40 -30.90 -1.41
C GLU A 387 -15.07 -31.09 -2.15
N VAL A 388 -14.11 -30.22 -1.87
CA VAL A 388 -12.74 -30.31 -2.36
C VAL A 388 -11.99 -31.40 -1.58
N LYS A 389 -11.33 -32.33 -2.29
CA LYS A 389 -10.74 -33.52 -1.66
C LYS A 389 -9.23 -33.48 -1.44
N MET A 390 -8.48 -32.78 -2.30
CA MET A 390 -7.01 -32.87 -2.31
C MET A 390 -6.28 -31.52 -2.42
N THR A 391 -7.00 -30.43 -2.74
CA THR A 391 -6.35 -29.19 -3.16
C THR A 391 -5.71 -28.44 -1.99
N HIS A 392 -4.38 -28.31 -2.05
CA HIS A 392 -3.60 -27.37 -1.27
C HIS A 392 -3.07 -26.29 -2.21
N VAL A 393 -3.29 -25.01 -1.89
CA VAL A 393 -2.69 -23.91 -2.65
C VAL A 393 -1.27 -23.71 -2.16
N ASN A 394 -0.29 -23.76 -3.06
CA ASN A 394 1.10 -23.43 -2.78
C ASN A 394 1.24 -21.90 -2.73
N VAL A 395 1.12 -21.32 -1.53
CA VAL A 395 1.14 -19.88 -1.30
C VAL A 395 2.57 -19.35 -1.40
N ILE A 396 3.55 -20.11 -0.89
CA ILE A 396 4.97 -19.73 -0.89
C ILE A 396 5.48 -19.45 -2.31
N ASP A 397 5.22 -20.34 -3.27
CA ASP A 397 5.72 -20.16 -4.64
C ASP A 397 4.95 -19.09 -5.40
N ALA A 398 3.65 -18.93 -5.14
CA ALA A 398 2.87 -17.83 -5.72
C ALA A 398 3.45 -16.46 -5.31
N LEU A 399 3.87 -16.33 -4.05
CA LEU A 399 4.54 -15.14 -3.55
C LEU A 399 5.97 -15.00 -4.11
N ALA A 400 6.73 -16.10 -4.18
CA ALA A 400 8.09 -16.09 -4.68
C ALA A 400 8.15 -15.69 -6.16
N VAL A 401 7.28 -16.25 -7.01
CA VAL A 401 7.16 -15.85 -8.43
C VAL A 401 6.89 -14.36 -8.55
N SER A 402 5.97 -13.83 -7.73
CA SER A 402 5.60 -12.42 -7.76
C SER A 402 6.75 -11.51 -7.30
N ALA A 403 7.48 -11.92 -6.25
CA ALA A 403 8.63 -11.22 -5.72
C ALA A 403 9.78 -11.18 -6.75
N VAL A 404 10.17 -12.34 -7.28
CA VAL A 404 11.27 -12.48 -8.24
C VAL A 404 10.99 -11.71 -9.52
N TYR A 405 9.75 -11.76 -10.03
CA TYR A 405 9.33 -10.93 -11.16
C TYR A 405 9.55 -9.43 -10.91
N ALA A 406 9.26 -8.94 -9.71
CA ALA A 406 9.46 -7.53 -9.35
C ALA A 406 10.93 -7.16 -9.10
N MET A 407 11.71 -8.09 -8.55
CA MET A 407 13.14 -7.93 -8.27
C MET A 407 13.96 -7.86 -9.57
N GLY A 408 13.58 -8.63 -10.59
CA GLY A 408 14.38 -8.82 -11.78
C GLY A 408 15.50 -9.85 -11.57
N GLU A 409 16.24 -10.15 -12.63
CA GLU A 409 17.18 -11.28 -12.67
C GLU A 409 18.64 -10.84 -12.85
N VAL A 410 18.89 -9.59 -13.24
CA VAL A 410 20.20 -9.14 -13.72
C VAL A 410 20.76 -8.01 -12.85
N ALA A 411 20.87 -6.80 -13.39
CA ALA A 411 21.58 -5.66 -12.80
C ALA A 411 20.65 -4.67 -12.07
N GLU A 412 19.40 -5.04 -11.79
CA GLU A 412 18.41 -4.17 -11.15
C GLU A 412 18.81 -3.74 -9.74
N GLN A 413 19.68 -4.53 -9.08
CA GLN A 413 20.13 -4.33 -7.70
C GLN A 413 18.96 -4.30 -6.71
N ARG A 414 18.02 -5.24 -6.88
CA ARG A 414 16.82 -5.36 -6.03
C ARG A 414 16.75 -6.73 -5.36
N PRO A 415 17.59 -7.03 -4.36
CA PRO A 415 17.61 -8.34 -3.72
C PRO A 415 16.47 -8.55 -2.70
N LEU A 416 15.62 -7.53 -2.49
CA LEU A 416 14.53 -7.54 -1.52
C LEU A 416 13.22 -7.15 -2.21
N ALA A 417 12.11 -7.78 -1.82
CA ALA A 417 10.77 -7.32 -2.17
C ALA A 417 9.81 -7.39 -0.98
N ILE A 418 8.93 -6.40 -0.88
CA ILE A 418 7.89 -6.35 0.14
C ILE A 418 6.57 -6.77 -0.48
N LEU A 419 5.93 -7.76 0.11
CA LEU A 419 4.63 -8.27 -0.28
C LEU A 419 3.61 -7.94 0.80
N ASN A 420 2.48 -7.38 0.39
CA ASN A 420 1.33 -7.14 1.27
C ASN A 420 0.10 -7.78 0.65
N ASP A 421 -0.46 -8.77 1.33
CA ASP A 421 -1.68 -9.46 0.93
C ASP A 421 -2.53 -9.77 2.17
N GLU A 422 -3.81 -9.37 2.13
CA GLU A 422 -4.73 -9.54 3.26
C GLU A 422 -5.16 -10.99 3.51
N GLY A 423 -4.94 -11.89 2.54
CA GLY A 423 -5.26 -13.31 2.61
C GLY A 423 -4.16 -14.19 3.20
N ILE A 424 -3.02 -13.61 3.59
CA ILE A 424 -1.94 -14.35 4.25
C ILE A 424 -2.32 -14.70 5.68
N GLU A 425 -2.16 -15.97 6.02
CA GLU A 425 -2.31 -16.46 7.38
C GLU A 425 -0.95 -16.48 8.08
N PHE A 426 -0.76 -15.55 9.02
CA PHE A 426 0.46 -15.47 9.83
C PHE A 426 0.45 -16.54 10.93
N THR A 427 1.63 -17.07 11.26
CA THR A 427 1.81 -18.12 12.28
C THR A 427 3.15 -17.96 12.98
N ASP A 428 3.22 -18.30 14.25
CA ASP A 428 4.49 -18.36 15.01
C ASP A 428 5.15 -19.75 14.96
N SER A 429 4.48 -20.74 14.34
CA SER A 429 4.93 -22.14 14.28
C SER A 429 5.02 -22.63 12.82
N SER A 430 5.80 -21.94 11.99
CA SER A 430 6.14 -22.46 10.66
C SER A 430 6.86 -23.81 10.79
N SER A 431 6.73 -24.68 9.78
CA SER A 431 7.53 -25.92 9.66
C SER A 431 8.07 -26.07 8.24
N ALA A 432 9.31 -26.53 8.08
CA ALA A 432 9.87 -26.87 6.77
C ALA A 432 9.10 -28.02 6.10
N GLU A 433 8.46 -28.87 6.91
CA GLU A 433 7.66 -29.99 6.42
C GLU A 433 6.40 -29.53 5.68
N GLU A 434 5.92 -28.29 5.91
CA GLU A 434 4.70 -27.75 5.29
C GLU A 434 4.78 -27.71 3.76
N ILE A 435 5.98 -27.55 3.20
CA ILE A 435 6.24 -27.49 1.76
C ILE A 435 6.92 -28.74 1.21
N SER A 436 7.35 -29.64 2.10
CA SER A 436 7.99 -30.89 1.70
C SER A 436 6.95 -31.93 1.32
N ILE A 437 7.26 -32.76 0.32
CA ILE A 437 6.45 -33.92 -0.06
C ILE A 437 7.35 -35.17 -0.03
N PRO A 438 6.92 -36.27 0.62
CA PRO A 438 7.63 -37.54 0.56
C PRO A 438 7.77 -38.04 -0.88
N ARG A 439 8.88 -38.69 -1.21
CA ARG A 439 9.17 -39.14 -2.58
C ARG A 439 8.12 -40.11 -3.11
N GLU A 440 7.55 -40.91 -2.22
CA GLU A 440 6.54 -41.93 -2.51
C GLU A 440 5.15 -41.31 -2.77
N GLU A 441 4.92 -40.09 -2.29
CA GLU A 441 3.69 -39.32 -2.46
C GLU A 441 3.80 -38.28 -3.60
N ASP A 442 5.03 -37.92 -3.99
CA ASP A 442 5.28 -36.95 -5.06
C ASP A 442 4.80 -37.49 -6.42
N LEU A 443 4.04 -36.66 -7.14
CA LEU A 443 3.49 -36.97 -8.47
C LEU A 443 4.58 -37.36 -9.48
N TYR A 444 5.78 -36.79 -9.34
CA TYR A 444 6.95 -37.04 -10.18
C TYR A 444 7.90 -38.07 -9.57
N GLY A 445 7.63 -38.58 -8.37
CA GLY A 445 8.53 -39.49 -7.64
C GLY A 445 8.97 -40.70 -8.48
N SER A 446 8.03 -41.35 -9.18
CA SER A 446 8.35 -42.49 -10.05
C SER A 446 9.20 -42.15 -11.28
N LEU A 447 9.20 -40.89 -11.71
CA LEU A 447 10.01 -40.40 -12.83
C LEU A 447 11.41 -39.98 -12.34
N LEU A 448 11.46 -39.31 -11.19
CA LEU A 448 12.71 -38.82 -10.58
C LEU A 448 13.51 -39.97 -9.92
N PHE A 449 12.84 -41.03 -9.46
CA PHE A 449 13.44 -42.15 -8.72
C PHE A 449 12.99 -43.52 -9.27
N PRO A 450 13.33 -43.86 -10.53
CA PRO A 450 12.82 -45.06 -11.21
C PRO A 450 13.24 -46.39 -10.56
N GLU A 451 14.31 -46.43 -9.76
CA GLU A 451 14.87 -47.65 -9.17
C GLU A 451 14.06 -48.21 -7.97
N THR A 452 13.06 -47.49 -7.46
CA THR A 452 12.29 -47.91 -6.26
C THR A 452 11.13 -48.88 -6.54
N LYS A 453 10.88 -49.29 -7.79
CA LYS A 453 9.88 -50.32 -8.13
C LYS A 453 10.38 -51.76 -7.90
N THR A 454 10.78 -52.10 -6.68
CA THR A 454 10.97 -53.50 -6.26
C THR A 454 10.50 -53.72 -4.82
N SER A 455 9.18 -53.64 -4.60
CA SER A 455 8.41 -54.46 -3.64
C SER A 455 7.02 -53.87 -3.42
N ARG A 456 6.11 -54.11 -4.36
CA ARG A 456 4.72 -54.31 -3.96
C ARG A 456 4.46 -55.80 -4.11
N SER A 457 4.43 -56.48 -2.97
CA SER A 457 4.01 -57.87 -2.83
C SER A 457 2.64 -58.03 -3.49
N THR A 458 2.55 -59.04 -4.35
CA THR A 458 1.32 -59.65 -4.86
C THR A 458 0.34 -60.02 -3.77
#